data_AF-A0A1E9DEA0-F1
#
_entry.id   AF-A0A1E9DEA0-F1
#
_cell.length_a   1.000
_cell.length_b   1.000
_cell.length_c   1.000
_cell.angle_alpha   90.00
_cell.angle_beta   90.00
_cell.angle_gamma   90.00
#
_symmetry.space_group_name_H-M   'P 1'
#
loop_
_entity.id
_entity.type
_entity.pdbx_description
1 polymer ?
#
loop_
_entity_poly.entity_id
_entity_poly.type
_entity_poly.pdbx_seq_one_letter_code
_entity_poly.pdbx_strand_id
1 'polypeptide(L)'
;MIILEILNEDKWLEDYKFFEDFKNSSYYKILLDTYKNLNTKILYQSKIHGQGHIERVIFISMLLAFNYKLDKNDTDILRFAASLHDTKRVDDSYDTEHGYRAALYSIDYAKINESDKNILQAVLAVHSRPDKQMDETIEEFFVKDMDRARYLSKLFKDADALDRVRLGDLNEKYLRNDFSHDLIDFSNKLFEKYLDRQ
;
A
#
# COMPACT_ATOMS: atom_id res chain seq x y z
N MET A 1 -8.66 7.85 -13.28
CA MET A 1 -8.03 7.75 -11.94
C MET A 1 -7.07 8.90 -11.87
N ILE A 2 -7.21 9.78 -10.89
CA ILE A 2 -6.39 11.01 -10.79
C ILE A 2 -4.91 10.64 -10.78
N ILE A 3 -4.55 9.50 -10.16
CA ILE A 3 -3.17 9.03 -10.15
C ILE A 3 -2.60 8.74 -11.54
N LEU A 4 -3.42 8.31 -12.50
CA LEU A 4 -2.97 8.07 -13.88
C LEU A 4 -2.75 9.38 -14.63
N GLU A 5 -3.51 10.43 -14.33
CA GLU A 5 -3.28 11.77 -14.89
C GLU A 5 -1.95 12.32 -14.37
N ILE A 6 -1.71 12.23 -13.05
CA ILE A 6 -0.43 12.60 -12.43
C ILE A 6 0.73 11.86 -13.10
N LEU A 7 0.66 10.53 -13.21
CA LEU A 7 1.75 9.73 -13.81
C LEU A 7 2.05 10.08 -15.28
N ASN A 8 1.06 10.60 -16.03
CA ASN A 8 1.21 10.89 -17.45
C ASN A 8 1.57 12.37 -17.73
N GLU A 9 1.10 13.29 -16.91
CA GLU A 9 1.15 14.73 -17.21
C GLU A 9 2.17 15.49 -16.36
N ASP A 10 2.47 14.99 -15.16
CA ASP A 10 3.23 15.76 -14.18
C ASP A 10 4.73 15.53 -14.28
N LYS A 11 5.45 16.57 -14.71
CA LYS A 11 6.92 16.57 -14.77
C LYS A 11 7.60 16.57 -13.41
N TRP A 12 6.89 16.94 -12.34
CA TRP A 12 7.48 17.02 -11.01
C TRP A 12 8.01 15.68 -10.51
N LEU A 13 7.48 14.57 -11.03
CA LEU A 13 7.96 13.23 -10.71
C LEU A 13 9.44 13.05 -11.11
N GLU A 14 9.89 13.73 -12.17
CA GLU A 14 11.28 13.71 -12.65
C GLU A 14 12.26 14.46 -11.72
N ASP A 15 11.74 15.27 -10.79
CA ASP A 15 12.57 15.92 -9.76
C ASP A 15 13.18 14.87 -8.79
N TYR A 16 12.58 13.68 -8.71
CA TYR A 16 13.02 12.59 -7.85
C TYR A 16 13.95 11.66 -8.62
N LYS A 17 15.21 11.59 -8.20
CA LYS A 17 16.27 10.82 -8.90
C LYS A 17 15.91 9.36 -9.16
N PHE A 18 15.13 8.73 -8.29
CA PHE A 18 14.72 7.33 -8.43
C PHE A 18 13.64 7.13 -9.51
N PHE A 19 12.94 8.19 -9.91
CA PHE A 19 11.69 8.05 -10.66
C PHE A 19 11.92 7.60 -12.10
N GLU A 20 12.95 8.10 -12.78
CA GLU A 20 13.27 7.66 -14.14
C GLU A 20 13.63 6.16 -14.17
N ASP A 21 14.42 5.70 -13.20
CA ASP A 21 14.76 4.28 -13.06
C ASP A 21 13.50 3.45 -12.72
N PHE A 22 12.65 3.96 -11.83
CA PHE A 22 11.37 3.33 -11.50
C PHE A 22 10.49 3.18 -12.75
N LYS A 23 10.31 4.26 -13.53
CA LYS A 23 9.49 4.32 -14.75
C LYS A 23 9.96 3.31 -15.81
N ASN A 24 11.27 3.10 -15.92
CA ASN A 24 11.88 2.15 -16.85
C ASN A 24 11.90 0.69 -16.32
N SER A 25 11.50 0.45 -15.07
CA SER A 25 11.53 -0.86 -14.44
C SER A 25 10.28 -1.72 -14.69
N SER A 26 10.33 -2.99 -14.28
CA SER A 26 9.15 -3.86 -14.23
C SER A 26 8.11 -3.41 -13.20
N TYR A 27 8.51 -2.72 -12.13
CA TYR A 27 7.61 -2.27 -11.07
C TYR A 27 6.62 -1.22 -11.57
N TYR A 28 7.05 -0.33 -12.48
CA TYR A 28 6.14 0.62 -13.13
C TYR A 28 5.10 -0.08 -14.01
N LYS A 29 5.49 -1.15 -14.72
CA LYS A 29 4.54 -1.97 -15.49
C LYS A 29 3.53 -2.65 -14.58
N ILE A 30 3.97 -3.14 -13.43
CA ILE A 30 3.10 -3.74 -12.39
C ILE A 30 2.17 -2.68 -11.79
N LEU A 31 2.66 -1.45 -11.55
CA LEU A 31 1.85 -0.32 -11.08
C LEU A 31 0.69 -0.04 -12.05
N LEU A 32 1.00 0.12 -13.35
CA LEU A 32 -0.03 0.39 -14.38
C LEU A 32 -1.01 -0.77 -14.52
N ASP A 33 -0.55 -2.02 -14.46
CA ASP A 33 -1.40 -3.21 -14.44
C ASP A 33 -2.33 -3.20 -13.20
N THR A 34 -1.83 -2.79 -12.04
CA THR A 34 -2.61 -2.70 -10.80
C THR A 34 -3.75 -1.70 -10.97
N TYR A 35 -3.48 -0.50 -11.46
CA TYR A 35 -4.54 0.50 -11.69
C TYR A 35 -5.55 0.07 -12.75
N LYS A 36 -5.07 -0.52 -13.86
CA LYS A 36 -5.95 -1.02 -14.91
C LYS A 36 -6.95 -2.07 -14.40
N ASN A 37 -6.53 -2.89 -13.43
CA ASN A 37 -7.32 -3.99 -12.88
C ASN A 37 -7.90 -3.70 -11.49
N LEU A 38 -7.77 -2.47 -10.97
CA LEU A 38 -8.29 -2.12 -9.65
C LEU A 38 -9.82 -2.25 -9.63
N ASN A 39 -10.34 -3.10 -8.75
CA ASN A 39 -11.77 -3.27 -8.59
C ASN A 39 -12.36 -2.15 -7.72
N THR A 40 -12.69 -1.02 -8.35
CA THR A 40 -13.23 0.14 -7.64
C THR A 40 -14.58 -0.12 -6.95
N LYS A 41 -15.32 -1.15 -7.37
CA LYS A 41 -16.65 -1.49 -6.83
C LYS A 41 -16.61 -2.05 -5.40
N ILE A 42 -15.47 -2.58 -4.96
CA ILE A 42 -15.31 -3.15 -3.62
C ILE A 42 -14.62 -2.21 -2.64
N LEU A 43 -14.16 -1.04 -3.11
CA LEU A 43 -13.50 -0.06 -2.27
C LEU A 43 -14.51 0.58 -1.32
N TYR A 44 -14.04 0.87 -0.11
CA TYR A 44 -14.82 1.58 0.87
C TYR A 44 -15.19 2.99 0.37
N GLN A 45 -16.45 3.36 0.50
CA GLN A 45 -16.95 4.63 -0.03
C GLN A 45 -16.76 5.72 1.02
N SER A 46 -15.61 6.41 0.94
CA SER A 46 -15.22 7.46 1.87
C SER A 46 -14.38 8.53 1.18
N LYS A 47 -14.44 9.76 1.68
CA LYS A 47 -13.53 10.84 1.27
C LYS A 47 -12.13 10.66 1.87
N ILE A 48 -12.01 9.92 2.97
CA ILE A 48 -10.78 9.75 3.76
C ILE A 48 -10.06 8.45 3.40
N HIS A 49 -10.81 7.34 3.37
CA HIS A 49 -10.31 5.97 3.19
C HIS A 49 -10.85 5.32 1.88
N GLY A 50 -11.34 6.13 0.94
CA GLY A 50 -11.84 5.64 -0.34
C GLY A 50 -10.80 5.62 -1.45
N GLN A 51 -11.27 5.64 -2.70
CA GLN A 51 -10.43 5.41 -3.88
C GLN A 51 -9.16 6.27 -3.92
N GLY A 52 -9.22 7.56 -3.54
CA GLY A 52 -8.02 8.41 -3.58
C GLY A 52 -6.90 7.97 -2.62
N HIS A 53 -7.27 7.45 -1.45
CA HIS A 53 -6.32 6.86 -0.52
C HIS A 53 -5.69 5.59 -1.10
N ILE A 54 -6.52 4.67 -1.61
CA ILE A 54 -6.07 3.43 -2.24
C ILE A 54 -5.12 3.70 -3.42
N GLU A 55 -5.45 4.68 -4.27
CA GLU A 55 -4.63 5.06 -5.41
C GLU A 55 -3.21 5.46 -5.01
N ARG A 56 -3.08 6.30 -3.98
CA ARG A 56 -1.77 6.79 -3.49
C ARG A 56 -1.00 5.70 -2.74
N VAL A 57 -1.67 4.89 -1.91
CA VAL A 57 -1.03 3.76 -1.21
C VAL A 57 -0.50 2.71 -2.19
N ILE A 58 -1.22 2.42 -3.29
CA ILE A 58 -0.71 1.54 -4.37
C ILE A 58 0.58 2.10 -4.96
N PHE A 59 0.63 3.41 -5.23
CA PHE A 59 1.82 4.04 -5.80
C PHE A 59 3.02 3.90 -4.85
N ILE A 60 2.84 4.32 -3.60
CA ILE A 60 3.89 4.27 -2.58
C ILE A 60 4.37 2.83 -2.36
N SER A 61 3.45 1.86 -2.33
CA SER A 61 3.79 0.44 -2.22
C SER A 61 4.69 -0.05 -3.36
N MET A 62 4.48 0.42 -4.59
CA MET A 62 5.33 0.08 -5.74
C MET A 62 6.69 0.78 -5.70
N LEU A 63 6.78 2.00 -5.16
CA LEU A 63 8.07 2.66 -4.93
C LEU A 63 8.90 1.92 -3.88
N LEU A 64 8.28 1.46 -2.79
CA LEU A 64 8.93 0.62 -1.79
C LEU A 64 9.38 -0.71 -2.40
N ALA A 65 8.52 -1.37 -3.18
CA ALA A 65 8.87 -2.62 -3.86
C ALA A 65 10.10 -2.45 -4.80
N PHE A 66 10.12 -1.35 -5.55
CA PHE A 66 11.22 -1.00 -6.44
C PHE A 66 12.53 -0.76 -5.68
N ASN A 67 12.51 0.10 -4.68
CA ASN A 67 13.71 0.48 -3.92
C ASN A 67 14.33 -0.73 -3.20
N TYR A 68 13.48 -1.55 -2.58
CA TYR A 68 13.89 -2.75 -1.87
C TYR A 68 14.06 -3.98 -2.77
N LYS A 69 13.91 -3.82 -4.09
CA LYS A 69 14.14 -4.84 -5.11
C LYS A 69 13.37 -6.14 -4.84
N LEU A 70 12.11 -6.02 -4.44
CA LEU A 70 11.26 -7.18 -4.17
C LEU A 70 11.11 -8.04 -5.43
N ASP A 71 11.09 -9.35 -5.25
CA ASP A 71 10.75 -10.21 -6.37
C ASP A 71 9.28 -10.02 -6.79
N LYS A 72 8.89 -10.69 -7.87
CA LYS A 72 7.53 -10.57 -8.41
C LYS A 72 6.46 -10.99 -7.40
N ASN A 73 6.70 -12.04 -6.62
CA ASN A 73 5.71 -12.59 -5.69
C ASN A 73 5.51 -11.64 -4.50
N ASP A 74 6.59 -11.08 -3.98
CA ASP A 74 6.55 -10.08 -2.91
C ASP A 74 5.94 -8.75 -3.37
N THR A 75 6.22 -8.36 -4.61
CA THR A 75 5.57 -7.20 -5.24
C THR A 75 4.07 -7.43 -5.41
N ASP A 76 3.66 -8.65 -5.77
CA ASP A 76 2.24 -9.05 -5.85
C ASP A 76 1.56 -8.95 -4.47
N ILE A 77 2.24 -9.35 -3.39
CA ILE A 77 1.71 -9.17 -2.02
C ILE A 77 1.45 -7.68 -1.73
N LEU A 78 2.43 -6.79 -1.97
CA LEU A 78 2.26 -5.37 -1.68
C LEU A 78 1.14 -4.71 -2.50
N ARG A 79 1.06 -4.97 -3.81
CA ARG A 79 0.02 -4.32 -4.65
C ARG A 79 -1.38 -4.78 -4.27
N PHE A 80 -1.55 -6.06 -3.92
CA PHE A 80 -2.85 -6.58 -3.48
C PHE A 80 -3.19 -6.16 -2.05
N ALA A 81 -2.21 -6.08 -1.15
CA ALA A 81 -2.42 -5.48 0.17
C ALA A 81 -2.93 -4.04 0.03
N ALA A 82 -2.25 -3.21 -0.77
CA ALA A 82 -2.66 -1.84 -1.04
C ALA A 82 -4.06 -1.75 -1.66
N SER A 83 -4.40 -2.64 -2.57
CA SER A 83 -5.71 -2.66 -3.24
C SER A 83 -6.87 -3.08 -2.33
N LEU A 84 -6.60 -3.78 -1.22
CA LEU A 84 -7.63 -4.46 -0.43
C LEU A 84 -7.72 -4.03 1.04
N HIS A 85 -6.68 -3.42 1.61
CA HIS A 85 -6.55 -3.21 3.05
C HIS A 85 -7.76 -2.52 3.72
N ASP A 86 -8.38 -1.57 3.03
CA ASP A 86 -9.50 -0.78 3.53
C ASP A 86 -10.89 -1.20 3.01
N THR A 87 -11.00 -2.30 2.25
CA THR A 87 -12.30 -2.71 1.63
C THR A 87 -13.37 -3.13 2.66
N LYS A 88 -12.96 -3.41 3.91
CA LYS A 88 -13.84 -3.90 4.98
C LYS A 88 -13.87 -2.96 6.20
N ARG A 89 -13.59 -1.68 6.02
CA ARG A 89 -13.96 -0.65 7.01
C ARG A 89 -15.47 -0.63 7.22
N VAL A 90 -15.88 -0.36 8.45
CA VAL A 90 -17.30 -0.16 8.81
C VAL A 90 -17.65 1.32 8.85
N ASP A 91 -16.69 2.16 9.25
CA ASP A 91 -16.74 3.61 9.24
C ASP A 91 -15.30 4.21 9.11
N ASP A 92 -15.19 5.53 9.16
CA ASP A 92 -13.90 6.26 9.12
C ASP A 92 -13.22 6.36 10.50
N SER A 93 -13.78 5.74 11.54
CA SER A 93 -13.21 5.79 12.89
C SER A 93 -11.98 4.88 13.05
N TYR A 94 -11.34 4.98 14.21
CA TYR A 94 -10.24 4.10 14.56
C TYR A 94 -10.74 2.68 14.74
N ASP A 95 -10.24 1.78 13.89
CA ASP A 95 -10.64 0.38 13.83
C ASP A 95 -9.39 -0.47 13.68
N THR A 96 -9.14 -1.39 14.60
CA THR A 96 -7.94 -2.25 14.56
C THR A 96 -8.16 -3.53 13.76
N GLU A 97 -9.41 -3.83 13.37
CA GLU A 97 -9.82 -5.11 12.81
C GLU A 97 -10.23 -5.02 11.33
N HIS A 98 -10.25 -3.82 10.72
CA HIS A 98 -10.60 -3.67 9.30
C HIS A 98 -9.69 -4.46 8.36
N GLY A 99 -8.39 -4.48 8.65
CA GLY A 99 -7.43 -5.28 7.91
C GLY A 99 -7.66 -6.78 8.05
N TYR A 100 -7.97 -7.25 9.27
CA TYR A 100 -8.31 -8.65 9.50
C TYR A 100 -9.58 -9.06 8.75
N ARG A 101 -10.60 -8.20 8.74
CA ARG A 101 -11.82 -8.43 7.94
C ARG A 101 -11.51 -8.44 6.44
N ALA A 102 -10.67 -7.54 5.93
CA ALA A 102 -10.24 -7.56 4.54
C ALA A 102 -9.49 -8.86 4.19
N ALA A 103 -8.61 -9.33 5.08
CA ALA A 103 -7.89 -10.59 4.94
C ALA A 103 -8.83 -11.81 4.82
N LEU A 104 -9.99 -11.79 5.47
CA LEU A 104 -10.97 -12.88 5.38
C LEU A 104 -11.92 -12.73 4.19
N TYR A 105 -12.42 -11.53 3.93
CA TYR A 105 -13.56 -11.31 3.04
C TYR A 105 -13.22 -10.67 1.70
N SER A 106 -11.95 -10.29 1.48
CA SER A 106 -11.49 -9.68 0.23
C SER A 106 -10.32 -10.41 -0.42
N ILE A 107 -9.78 -11.46 0.23
CA ILE A 107 -8.61 -12.19 -0.26
C ILE A 107 -8.82 -12.79 -1.66
N ASP A 108 -10.02 -13.25 -1.99
CA ASP A 108 -10.30 -13.88 -3.29
C ASP A 108 -10.33 -12.88 -4.47
N TYR A 109 -10.25 -11.57 -4.20
CA TYR A 109 -10.02 -10.56 -5.24
C TYR A 109 -8.54 -10.42 -5.61
N ALA A 110 -7.62 -10.97 -4.82
CA ALA A 110 -6.19 -10.97 -5.13
C ALA A 110 -5.83 -12.12 -6.06
N LYS A 111 -5.21 -11.80 -7.20
CA LYS A 111 -4.67 -12.80 -8.13
C LYS A 111 -3.23 -13.13 -7.77
N ILE A 112 -3.05 -13.83 -6.65
CA ILE A 112 -1.74 -14.19 -6.09
C ILE A 112 -1.49 -15.70 -6.17
N ASN A 113 -0.24 -16.14 -6.02
CA ASN A 113 0.06 -17.56 -5.87
C ASN A 113 -0.55 -18.08 -4.56
N GLU A 114 -1.12 -19.28 -4.58
CA GLU A 114 -1.71 -19.90 -3.39
C GLU A 114 -0.71 -20.05 -2.23
N SER A 115 0.58 -20.26 -2.52
CA SER A 115 1.64 -20.32 -1.50
C SER A 115 1.85 -19.01 -0.74
N ASP A 116 1.43 -17.88 -1.32
CA ASP A 116 1.60 -16.53 -0.75
C ASP A 116 0.30 -16.01 -0.10
N LYS A 117 -0.82 -16.74 -0.22
CA LYS A 117 -2.14 -16.32 0.27
C LYS A 117 -2.12 -15.98 1.76
N ASN A 118 -1.55 -16.86 2.60
CA ASN A 118 -1.45 -16.65 4.04
C ASN A 118 -0.62 -15.41 4.39
N ILE A 119 0.46 -15.14 3.65
CA ILE A 119 1.29 -13.96 3.87
C ILE A 119 0.50 -12.69 3.51
N LEU A 120 -0.20 -12.67 2.38
CA LEU A 120 -1.05 -11.54 2.01
C LEU A 120 -2.14 -11.28 3.07
N GLN A 121 -2.78 -12.35 3.57
CA GLN A 121 -3.76 -12.22 4.66
C GLN A 121 -3.14 -11.65 5.94
N ALA A 122 -1.95 -12.12 6.32
CA ALA A 122 -1.22 -11.57 7.46
C ALA A 122 -0.86 -10.09 7.27
N VAL A 123 -0.32 -9.70 6.11
CA VAL A 123 0.01 -8.29 5.79
C VAL A 123 -1.24 -7.41 5.88
N LEU A 124 -2.37 -7.89 5.34
CA LEU A 124 -3.66 -7.23 5.47
C LEU A 124 -4.11 -7.11 6.92
N ALA A 125 -3.95 -8.12 7.78
CA ALA A 125 -4.36 -7.99 9.17
C ALA A 125 -3.42 -7.10 10.01
N VAL A 126 -2.11 -7.21 9.78
CA VAL A 126 -1.09 -6.49 10.54
C VAL A 126 -1.16 -4.98 10.30
N HIS A 127 -1.63 -4.52 9.12
CA HIS A 127 -1.62 -3.09 8.80
C HIS A 127 -2.48 -2.27 9.76
N SER A 128 -3.63 -2.80 10.18
CA SER A 128 -4.59 -2.11 11.05
C SER A 128 -4.30 -2.27 12.54
N ARG A 129 -3.44 -3.22 12.92
CA ARG A 129 -3.12 -3.53 14.33
C ARG A 129 -1.82 -2.87 14.80
N PRO A 130 -1.60 -2.68 16.11
CA PRO A 130 -0.32 -2.15 16.63
C PRO A 130 0.87 -3.07 16.37
N ASP A 131 2.08 -2.52 16.23
CA ASP A 131 3.31 -3.29 15.94
C ASP A 131 3.64 -4.36 17.00
N LYS A 132 3.27 -4.11 18.26
CA LYS A 132 3.44 -5.09 19.35
C LYS A 132 2.65 -6.40 19.14
N GLN A 133 1.64 -6.39 18.26
CA GLN A 133 0.82 -7.56 17.91
C GLN A 133 1.19 -8.13 16.53
N MET A 134 2.27 -7.65 15.89
CA MET A 134 2.64 -8.07 14.54
C MET A 134 2.82 -9.59 14.46
N ASP A 135 3.61 -10.17 15.34
CA ASP A 135 3.92 -11.60 15.31
C ASP A 135 2.67 -12.45 15.61
N GLU A 136 1.92 -12.11 16.67
CA GLU A 136 0.65 -12.77 17.02
C GLU A 136 -0.33 -12.74 15.84
N THR A 137 -0.44 -11.60 15.15
CA THR A 137 -1.34 -11.44 14.00
C THR A 137 -0.87 -12.24 12.79
N ILE A 138 0.45 -12.37 12.56
CA ILE A 138 0.98 -13.21 11.49
C ILE A 138 0.70 -14.70 11.77
N GLU A 139 0.82 -15.12 13.02
CA GLU A 139 0.55 -16.51 13.46
C GLU A 139 -0.92 -16.92 13.25
N GLU A 140 -1.88 -15.99 13.39
CA GLU A 140 -3.31 -16.22 13.13
C GLU A 140 -3.61 -16.75 11.71
N PHE A 141 -2.74 -16.45 10.73
CA PHE A 141 -2.89 -16.88 9.34
C PHE A 141 -2.02 -18.08 8.98
N PHE A 142 -1.42 -18.78 9.96
CA PHE A 142 -0.60 -19.98 9.74
C PHE A 142 0.52 -19.76 8.71
N VAL A 143 1.15 -18.59 8.76
CA VAL A 143 2.28 -18.26 7.89
C VAL A 143 3.48 -19.14 8.26
N LYS A 144 4.10 -19.75 7.26
CA LYS A 144 5.31 -20.58 7.45
C LYS A 144 6.59 -19.74 7.50
N ASP A 145 6.65 -18.70 6.67
CA ASP A 145 7.80 -17.80 6.59
C ASP A 145 7.50 -16.49 7.33
N MET A 146 7.72 -16.53 8.64
CA MET A 146 7.43 -15.41 9.54
C MET A 146 8.27 -14.16 9.21
N ASP A 147 9.52 -14.35 8.80
CA ASP A 147 10.43 -13.23 8.52
C ASP A 147 10.03 -12.49 7.24
N ARG A 148 9.66 -13.24 6.19
CA ARG A 148 9.08 -12.65 4.98
C ARG A 148 7.79 -11.89 5.27
N ALA A 149 6.89 -12.46 6.07
CA ALA A 149 5.64 -11.78 6.43
C ALA A 149 5.86 -10.53 7.28
N ARG A 150 6.78 -10.57 8.26
CA ARG A 150 7.18 -9.37 9.03
C ARG A 150 7.73 -8.30 8.10
N TYR A 151 8.65 -8.67 7.22
CA TYR A 151 9.28 -7.72 6.31
C TYR A 151 8.26 -7.01 5.40
N LEU A 152 7.38 -7.76 4.75
CA LEU A 152 6.33 -7.21 3.89
C LEU A 152 5.29 -6.41 4.68
N SER A 153 4.97 -6.82 5.91
CA SER A 153 4.07 -6.07 6.79
C SER A 153 4.65 -4.70 7.14
N LYS A 154 5.95 -4.61 7.44
CA LYS A 154 6.61 -3.33 7.74
C LYS A 154 6.58 -2.40 6.53
N LEU A 155 6.88 -2.91 5.34
CA LEU A 155 6.80 -2.12 4.11
C LEU A 155 5.38 -1.63 3.84
N PHE A 156 4.38 -2.50 3.98
CA PHE A 156 3.00 -2.10 3.71
C PHE A 156 2.48 -1.08 4.72
N LYS A 157 2.82 -1.22 6.01
CA LYS A 157 2.48 -0.22 7.02
C LYS A 157 3.11 1.13 6.77
N ASP A 158 4.33 1.17 6.26
CA ASP A 158 4.97 2.42 5.88
C ASP A 158 4.25 3.06 4.68
N ALA A 159 3.83 2.27 3.69
CA ALA A 159 3.09 2.78 2.54
C ALA A 159 1.75 3.42 2.94
N ASP A 160 0.98 2.75 3.81
CA ASP A 160 -0.27 3.28 4.36
C ASP A 160 -0.02 4.54 5.23
N ALA A 161 1.00 4.47 6.10
CA ALA A 161 1.37 5.59 6.96
C ALA A 161 1.79 6.83 6.16
N LEU A 162 2.55 6.67 5.08
CA LEU A 162 2.99 7.77 4.22
C LEU A 162 1.83 8.53 3.59
N ASP A 163 0.69 7.89 3.33
CA ASP A 163 -0.49 8.60 2.82
C ASP A 163 -1.17 9.47 3.89
N ARG A 164 -0.80 9.35 5.17
CA ARG A 164 -1.34 10.17 6.27
C ARG A 164 -0.91 11.63 6.22
N VAL A 165 0.03 12.00 5.34
CA VAL A 165 0.27 13.41 4.98
C VAL A 165 -1.03 14.12 4.59
N ARG A 166 -2.00 13.39 4.00
CA ARG A 166 -3.33 13.92 3.66
C ARG A 166 -4.15 14.41 4.85
N LEU A 167 -3.87 13.87 6.03
CA LEU A 167 -4.55 14.19 7.30
C LEU A 167 -3.74 15.19 8.13
N GLY A 168 -2.52 15.53 7.71
CA GLY A 168 -1.60 16.34 8.49
C GLY A 168 -1.11 15.67 9.78
N ASP A 169 -1.19 14.33 9.86
CA ASP A 169 -0.90 13.57 11.09
C ASP A 169 0.07 12.39 10.90
N LEU A 170 0.82 12.37 9.78
CA LEU A 170 1.95 11.47 9.63
C LEU A 170 2.89 11.61 10.84
N ASN A 171 3.17 10.49 11.49
CA ASN A 171 4.18 10.41 12.54
C ASN A 171 5.33 9.53 12.08
N GLU A 172 6.43 10.19 11.70
CA GLU A 172 7.63 9.60 11.12
C GLU A 172 8.27 8.51 12.01
N LYS A 173 8.04 8.53 13.32
CA LYS A 173 8.55 7.49 14.24
C LYS A 173 7.94 6.12 13.97
N TYR A 174 6.82 6.06 13.25
CA TYR A 174 6.21 4.81 12.81
C TYR A 174 6.68 4.36 11.43
N LEU A 175 7.52 5.13 10.72
CA LEU A 175 8.15 4.68 9.48
C LEU A 175 9.33 3.78 9.82
N ARG A 176 9.32 2.55 9.30
CA ARG A 176 10.20 1.45 9.70
C ARG A 176 11.41 1.28 8.80
N ASN A 177 11.37 1.88 7.62
CA ASN A 177 12.34 1.68 6.56
C ASN A 177 12.92 3.03 6.12
N ASP A 178 14.23 3.08 5.87
CA ASP A 178 14.95 4.32 5.54
C ASP A 178 14.34 5.04 4.33
N PHE A 179 14.03 4.30 3.26
CA PHE A 179 13.45 4.91 2.06
C PHE A 179 12.03 5.43 2.28
N SER A 180 11.31 4.94 3.29
CA SER A 180 10.02 5.53 3.66
C SER A 180 10.19 6.96 4.17
N HIS A 181 11.27 7.25 4.90
CA HIS A 181 11.58 8.62 5.33
C HIS A 181 11.91 9.52 4.12
N ASP A 182 12.65 8.99 3.15
CA ASP A 182 12.96 9.72 1.91
C ASP A 182 11.71 10.04 1.06
N LEU A 183 10.62 9.29 1.24
CA LEU A 183 9.36 9.48 0.53
C LEU A 183 8.40 10.48 1.20
N ILE A 184 8.74 11.10 2.33
CA ILE A 184 7.84 12.05 3.02
C ILE A 184 7.53 13.27 2.13
N ASP A 185 8.54 13.91 1.56
CA ASP A 185 8.37 15.05 0.64
C ASP A 185 7.59 14.64 -0.61
N PHE A 186 7.92 13.46 -1.15
CA PHE A 186 7.21 12.86 -2.28
C PHE A 186 5.72 12.69 -1.99
N SER A 187 5.37 12.11 -0.84
CA SER A 187 3.97 11.89 -0.46
C SER A 187 3.20 13.19 -0.26
N ASN A 188 3.82 14.22 0.32
CA ASN A 188 3.21 15.55 0.43
C ASN A 188 2.91 16.15 -0.95
N LYS A 189 3.90 16.15 -1.84
CA LYS A 189 3.75 16.68 -3.21
C LYS A 189 2.75 15.87 -4.04
N LEU A 190 2.74 14.55 -3.87
CA LEU A 190 1.75 13.67 -4.47
C LEU A 190 0.34 14.02 -4.02
N PHE A 191 0.13 14.24 -2.72
CA PHE A 191 -1.18 14.62 -2.19
C PHE A 191 -1.63 16.00 -2.68
N GLU A 192 -0.74 17.00 -2.70
CA GLU A 192 -1.01 18.34 -3.24
C GLU A 192 -1.52 18.24 -4.69
N LYS A 193 -0.81 17.51 -5.54
CA LYS A 193 -1.15 17.35 -6.97
C LYS A 193 -2.39 16.52 -7.20
N TYR A 194 -2.74 15.67 -6.22
CA TYR A 194 -4.01 14.94 -6.19
C TYR A 194 -5.18 15.87 -5.85
N LEU A 195 -5.00 16.78 -4.88
CA LEU A 195 -6.01 17.77 -4.49
C LEU A 195 -6.31 18.78 -5.61
N ASP A 196 -5.29 19.18 -6.39
CA ASP A 196 -5.46 20.08 -7.55
C ASP A 196 -6.47 19.56 -8.60
N ARG A 197 -6.85 18.27 -8.53
CA ARG A 197 -7.70 17.56 -9.50
C ARG A 197 -9.01 17.02 -8.93
N GLN A 198 -9.30 17.26 -7.64
CA GLN A 198 -10.58 16.89 -7.00
C GLN A 198 -11.64 17.97 -7.14
#